data_AF-A0A7V9JE59-F1
#
_entry.id   AF-A0A7V9JE59-F1
#
_cell.length_a   1.000
_cell.length_b   1.000
_cell.length_c   1.000
_cell.angle_alpha   90.00
_cell.angle_beta   90.00
_cell.angle_gamma   90.00
#
_symmetry.space_group_name_H-M   'P 1'
#
loop_
_entity.id
_entity.type
_entity.pdbx_description
1 polymer ?
#
loop_
_entity_poly.entity_id
_entity_poly.type
_entity_poly.pdbx_seq_one_letter_code
_entity_poly.pdbx_strand_id
1 'polypeptide(L)'
;MAVVDWVFISPHLDDVALSCGGAVAKAARSGSPLIVTVFAGKPGKDISEFAQFQHQRWQLGGDNAVDLRRDEDRQAAERLGSSVRVHWMEYPDAIYRDPD
;
A
#
# COMPACT_ATOMS: atom_id res chain seq x y z
N MET A 1 0.47 -24.57 4.48
CA MET A 1 0.13 -23.17 4.11
C MET A 1 -1.23 -22.87 4.71
N ALA A 2 -1.39 -21.76 5.43
CA ALA A 2 -2.72 -21.36 5.91
C ALA A 2 -3.58 -20.98 4.70
N VAL A 3 -4.79 -21.55 4.60
CA VAL A 3 -5.76 -21.16 3.58
C VAL A 3 -6.19 -19.72 3.86
N VAL A 4 -6.21 -18.89 2.83
CA VAL A 4 -6.63 -17.49 2.93
C VAL A 4 -7.99 -17.39 2.25
N ASP A 5 -9.03 -17.11 3.02
CA ASP A 5 -10.41 -17.08 2.49
C ASP A 5 -10.67 -15.86 1.60
N TRP A 6 -9.90 -14.78 1.80
CA TRP A 6 -10.00 -13.54 1.03
C TRP A 6 -8.62 -12.94 0.74
N VAL A 7 -8.40 -12.61 -0.52
CA VAL A 7 -7.26 -11.82 -0.98
C VAL A 7 -7.78 -10.59 -1.69
N PHE A 8 -7.36 -9.42 -1.22
CA PHE A 8 -7.65 -8.12 -1.83
C PHE A 8 -6.37 -7.62 -2.50
N ILE A 9 -6.43 -7.34 -3.80
CA ILE A 9 -5.28 -6.86 -4.55
C ILE A 9 -5.41 -5.34 -4.68
N SER A 10 -4.50 -4.62 -4.03
CA SER A 10 -4.42 -3.17 -4.06
C SER A 10 -3.38 -2.74 -5.10
N PRO A 11 -3.72 -1.88 -6.08
CA PRO A 11 -2.69 -1.27 -6.90
C PRO A 11 -1.72 -0.46 -6.04
N HIS A 12 -2.21 0.50 -5.24
CA HIS A 12 -1.40 1.39 -4.40
C HIS A 12 -1.73 1.27 -2.90
N LEU A 13 -0.94 1.97 -2.08
CA LEU A 13 -0.96 1.99 -0.62
C LEU A 13 -2.14 2.82 -0.05
N ASP A 14 -3.36 2.50 -0.49
CA ASP A 14 -4.61 3.18 -0.10
C ASP A 14 -5.85 2.57 -0.78
N ASP A 15 -5.72 2.10 -2.03
CA ASP A 15 -6.85 1.73 -2.90
C ASP A 15 -7.82 0.74 -2.26
N VAL A 16 -7.33 -0.34 -1.63
CA VAL A 16 -8.20 -1.31 -0.93
C VAL A 16 -8.89 -0.68 0.28
N ALA A 17 -8.21 0.17 1.05
CA ALA A 17 -8.83 0.81 2.21
C ALA A 17 -9.97 1.75 1.77
N LEU A 18 -9.73 2.54 0.71
CA LEU A 18 -10.69 3.50 0.15
C LEU A 18 -11.85 2.82 -0.59
N SER A 19 -11.58 1.75 -1.33
CA SER A 19 -12.56 1.14 -2.23
C SER A 19 -13.28 -0.06 -1.63
N CYS A 20 -12.61 -0.79 -0.74
CA CYS A 20 -13.03 -2.10 -0.24
C CYS A 20 -13.01 -2.21 1.29
N GLY A 21 -12.74 -1.13 2.04
CA GLY A 21 -12.57 -1.16 3.49
C GLY A 21 -13.71 -1.85 4.24
N GLY A 22 -14.97 -1.59 3.86
CA GLY A 22 -16.14 -2.26 4.45
C GLY A 22 -16.19 -3.78 4.19
N ALA A 23 -15.73 -4.23 3.02
CA ALA A 23 -15.65 -5.65 2.68
C ALA A 23 -14.51 -6.34 3.44
N VAL A 24 -13.34 -5.69 3.55
CA VAL A 24 -12.20 -6.17 4.35
C VAL A 24 -12.61 -6.30 5.82
N ALA A 25 -13.22 -5.27 6.40
CA ALA A 25 -13.68 -5.29 7.78
C ALA A 25 -14.75 -6.36 8.03
N LYS A 26 -15.60 -6.65 7.03
CA LYS A 26 -16.55 -7.77 7.09
C LYS A 26 -15.86 -9.13 7.07
N ALA A 27 -14.90 -9.32 6.18
CA ALA A 27 -14.10 -10.55 6.09
C ALA A 27 -13.30 -10.82 7.38
N ALA A 28 -12.73 -9.76 7.98
CA ALA A 28 -11.96 -9.82 9.21
C ALA A 28 -12.76 -10.33 10.43
N ARG A 29 -14.10 -10.23 10.42
CA ARG A 29 -14.95 -10.76 11.50
C ARG A 29 -14.98 -12.29 11.56
N SER A 30 -14.65 -12.98 10.47
CA SER A 30 -14.77 -14.44 10.36
C SER A 30 -13.50 -15.13 9.84
N GLY A 31 -12.42 -14.39 9.63
CA GLY A 31 -11.13 -14.96 9.22
C GLY A 31 -10.04 -13.91 9.10
N SER A 32 -9.03 -14.20 8.28
CA SER A 32 -7.81 -13.40 8.17
C SER A 32 -7.55 -12.95 6.73
N PRO A 33 -8.27 -11.91 6.25
CA PRO A 33 -8.07 -11.41 4.90
C PRO A 33 -6.64 -10.91 4.70
N LEU A 34 -6.13 -11.10 3.49
CA LEU A 34 -4.82 -10.59 3.07
C LEU A 34 -5.00 -9.46 2.06
N ILE A 35 -4.44 -8.29 2.36
CA ILE A 35 -4.25 -7.21 1.40
C ILE A 35 -2.87 -7.41 0.76
N VAL A 36 -2.83 -7.45 -0.56
CA VAL A 36 -1.60 -7.50 -1.35
C VAL A 36 -1.48 -6.21 -2.14
N THR A 37 -0.53 -5.36 -1.79
CA THR A 37 -0.30 -4.09 -2.49
C THR A 37 0.80 -4.25 -3.52
N VAL A 38 0.48 -4.02 -4.79
CA VAL A 38 1.35 -4.32 -5.93
C VAL A 38 2.45 -3.27 -6.07
N PHE A 39 2.09 -1.99 -6.10
CA PHE A 39 3.01 -0.89 -6.37
C PHE A 39 3.56 -0.25 -5.09
N ALA A 40 4.11 -1.10 -4.22
CA ALA A 40 4.68 -0.67 -2.94
C ALA A 40 6.21 -0.67 -2.94
N GLY A 41 6.87 -0.93 -4.07
CA GLY A 41 8.33 -0.97 -4.19
C GLY A 41 8.99 0.40 -4.03
N LYS A 42 10.21 0.41 -3.51
CA LYS A 42 11.02 1.63 -3.37
C LYS A 42 11.48 2.15 -4.74
N PRO A 43 11.59 3.48 -4.92
CA PRO A 43 12.19 4.06 -6.12
C PRO A 43 13.67 3.71 -6.25
N GLY A 44 14.22 3.93 -7.45
CA GLY A 44 15.67 4.01 -7.66
C GLY A 44 16.28 5.25 -6.98
N LYS A 45 17.60 5.45 -7.16
CA LYS A 45 18.33 6.57 -6.56
C LYS A 45 17.85 7.94 -7.05
N ASP A 46 17.54 8.03 -8.34
CA ASP A 46 17.07 9.26 -8.97
C ASP A 46 15.58 9.13 -9.27
N ILE A 47 14.82 10.14 -8.88
CA ILE A 47 13.37 10.23 -9.11
C ILE A 47 13.06 11.48 -9.95
N SER A 48 12.07 11.40 -10.83
CA SER A 48 11.65 12.50 -11.70
C SER A 48 11.15 13.71 -10.93
N GLU A 49 11.12 14.89 -11.56
CA GLU A 49 10.54 16.10 -10.98
C GLU A 49 9.08 15.90 -10.56
N PHE A 50 8.33 15.09 -11.32
CA PHE A 50 6.96 14.74 -10.97
C PHE A 50 6.87 13.92 -9.67
N ALA A 51 7.74 12.93 -9.48
CA ALA A 51 7.81 12.17 -8.23
C ALA A 51 8.19 13.06 -7.04
N GLN A 52 9.17 13.96 -7.22
CA GLN A 52 9.57 14.93 -6.19
C GLN A 52 8.41 15.88 -5.83
N PHE A 53 7.69 16.37 -6.83
CA PHE A 53 6.50 17.18 -6.64
C PHE A 53 5.43 16.44 -5.82
N GLN A 54 5.18 15.17 -6.13
CA GLN A 54 4.23 14.35 -5.37
C GLN A 54 4.67 14.16 -3.92
N HIS A 55 5.95 13.87 -3.67
CA HIS A 55 6.52 13.77 -2.31
C HIS A 55 6.32 15.06 -1.50
N GLN A 56 6.62 16.21 -2.10
CA GLN A 56 6.40 17.51 -1.47
C GLN A 56 4.92 17.77 -1.19
N ARG A 57 4.04 17.47 -2.15
CA ARG A 57 2.59 17.63 -2.00
C ARG A 57 2.03 16.75 -0.88
N TRP A 58 2.53 15.53 -0.74
CA TRP A 58 2.17 14.62 0.35
C TRP A 58 2.81 15.00 1.69
N GLN A 59 3.71 15.98 1.71
CA GLN A 59 4.51 16.37 2.89
C GLN A 59 5.38 15.21 3.41
N LEU A 60 5.72 14.28 2.51
CA LEU A 60 6.58 13.14 2.76
C LEU A 60 7.91 13.42 2.07
N GLY A 61 8.78 14.21 2.72
CA GLY A 61 10.05 14.63 2.13
C GLY A 61 11.09 13.49 2.05
N GLY A 62 11.90 13.49 1.00
CA GLY A 62 13.10 12.66 0.85
C GLY A 62 12.86 11.19 0.50
N ASP A 63 13.91 10.38 0.61
CA ASP A 63 13.98 8.97 0.17
C ASP A 63 13.01 8.00 0.90
N ASN A 64 12.27 8.49 1.90
CA ASN A 64 11.45 7.68 2.80
C ASN A 64 9.94 7.67 2.45
N ALA A 65 9.50 8.33 1.38
CA ALA A 65 8.07 8.47 1.06
C ALA A 65 7.33 7.13 0.96
N VAL A 66 7.93 6.11 0.33
CA VAL A 66 7.31 4.78 0.22
C VAL A 66 7.24 4.07 1.58
N ASP A 67 8.26 4.20 2.43
CA ASP A 67 8.26 3.59 3.76
C ASP A 67 7.18 4.20 4.66
N LEU A 68 6.98 5.53 4.57
CA LEU A 68 5.92 6.22 5.29
C LEU A 68 4.54 5.77 4.80
N ARG A 69 4.32 5.67 3.49
CA ARG A 69 3.05 5.17 2.93
C ARG A 69 2.81 3.68 3.24
N ARG A 70 3.87 2.87 3.33
CA ARG A 70 3.78 1.48 3.82
C ARG A 70 3.31 1.45 5.28
N ASP A 71 3.84 2.33 6.11
CA ASP A 71 3.38 2.43 7.50
C ASP A 71 1.91 2.88 7.59
N GLU A 72 1.48 3.83 6.75
CA GLU A 72 0.09 4.24 6.62
C GLU A 72 -0.82 3.07 6.21
N ASP A 73 -0.44 2.28 5.20
CA ASP A 73 -1.17 1.10 4.72
C ASP A 73 -1.32 0.03 5.82
N ARG A 74 -0.24 -0.23 6.58
CA ARG A 74 -0.27 -1.11 7.75
C ARG A 74 -1.24 -0.61 8.81
N GLN A 75 -1.16 0.68 9.17
CA GLN A 75 -2.06 1.29 10.16
C GLN A 75 -3.53 1.28 9.70
N ALA A 76 -3.78 1.48 8.40
CA ALA A 76 -5.11 1.37 7.82
C ALA A 76 -5.66 -0.06 7.93
N ALA A 77 -4.86 -1.07 7.60
CA ALA A 77 -5.24 -2.48 7.74
C ALA A 77 -5.57 -2.84 9.20
N GLU A 78 -4.76 -2.38 10.16
CA GLU A 78 -5.01 -2.58 11.59
C GLU A 78 -6.36 -2.00 12.04
N ARG A 79 -6.75 -0.84 11.50
CA ARG A 79 -8.05 -0.22 11.76
C ARG A 79 -9.21 -0.98 11.13
N LEU A 80 -8.99 -1.69 10.03
CA LEU A 80 -10.00 -2.53 9.38
C LEU A 80 -10.21 -3.86 10.13
N GLY A 81 -9.20 -4.33 10.87
CA GLY A 81 -9.33 -5.44 11.80
C GLY A 81 -7.98 -6.07 12.18
N SER A 82 -7.87 -6.59 13.40
CA SER A 82 -6.61 -7.16 13.92
C SER A 82 -6.15 -8.45 13.22
N SER A 83 -7.05 -9.12 12.49
CA SER A 83 -6.74 -10.31 11.70
C SER A 83 -6.36 -10.00 10.24
N VAL A 84 -6.48 -8.73 9.82
CA VAL A 84 -6.10 -8.29 8.47
C VAL A 84 -4.58 -8.35 8.37
N ARG A 85 -4.09 -8.95 7.29
CA ARG A 85 -2.66 -9.03 6.98
C ARG A 85 -2.35 -8.18 5.76
N VAL A 86 -1.13 -7.67 5.69
CA VAL A 86 -0.64 -6.89 4.56
C VAL A 86 0.60 -7.58 3.99
N HIS A 87 0.69 -7.63 2.66
CA HIS A 87 1.87 -8.03 1.93
C HIS A 87 2.16 -7.02 0.83
N TRP A 88 3.35 -6.46 0.83
CA TRP A 88 3.81 -5.53 -0.18
C TRP A 88 4.65 -6.26 -1.23
N MET A 89 4.30 -6.08 -2.50
CA MET A 89 5.21 -6.41 -3.58
C MET A 89 6.21 -5.26 -3.79
N GLU A 90 7.35 -5.60 -4.39
CA GLU A 90 8.46 -4.67 -4.58
C GLU A 90 8.43 -3.98 -5.95
N TYR A 91 7.26 -3.88 -6.59
CA TYR A 91 7.14 -3.14 -7.86
C TYR A 91 7.02 -1.65 -7.60
N PRO A 92 7.83 -0.80 -8.24
CA PRO A 92 7.71 0.65 -8.10
C PRO A 92 6.39 1.17 -8.69
N ASP A 93 5.81 2.17 -8.04
CA ASP A 93 4.70 3.00 -8.55
C ASP A 93 5.05 3.65 -9.90
N ALA A 94 4.03 3.97 -10.70
CA ALA A 94 4.17 4.58 -12.01
C ALA A 94 5.06 5.82 -11.98
N ILE A 95 4.93 6.64 -10.93
CA ILE A 95 5.73 7.86 -10.77
C ILE A 95 7.25 7.60 -10.64
N TYR A 96 7.66 6.35 -10.39
CA TYR A 96 9.06 5.95 -10.26
C TYR A 96 9.56 5.07 -11.41
N ARG A 97 8.72 4.78 -12.43
CA ARG A 97 9.06 3.87 -13.52
C ARG A 97 9.57 4.58 -14.78
N ASP A 98 9.23 5.85 -14.94
CA ASP A 98 9.65 6.66 -16.07
C ASP A 98 10.30 7.96 -15.53
N PRO A 99 11.60 8.19 -15.80
CA PRO A 99 12.29 9.38 -15.31
C PRO A 99 11.97 10.66 -16.10
N ASP A 100 11.24 10.55 -17.22
CA ASP A 100 11.00 11.64 -18.19
C ASP A 100 9.62 12.32 -18.07
#